data_AF-A0A7R9L964-F1
#
_entry.id   AF-A0A7R9L964-F1
#
_cell.length_a   1.000
_cell.length_b   1.000
_cell.length_c   1.000
_cell.angle_alpha   90.00
_cell.angle_beta   90.00
_cell.angle_gamma   90.00
#
_symmetry.space_group_name_H-M   'P 1'
#
loop_
_entity.id
_entity.type
_entity.pdbx_description
1 polymer ?
#
loop_
_entity_poly.entity_id
_entity_poly.type
_entity_poly.pdbx_seq_one_letter_code
_entity_poly.pdbx_strand_id
1 'polypeptide(L)'
;MAQRESREDTAYVEVLDPNRQMSDELFAEEMGGAVAAKEFPFRLDSFQMQAIIHLERRDNVLVSAHTSAGKTVVADYAIAMAFRSHSRVIYTFPPPPPHTSFTFTDRYNQSSRARFTKISVDLEYTTQQSLNT
;
A
#
# COMPACT_ATOMS: atom_id res chain seq x y z
N MET A 1 -30.44 -17.28 -26.65
CA MET A 1 -30.51 -16.99 -25.20
C MET A 1 -29.37 -17.76 -24.54
N ALA A 2 -28.18 -17.16 -24.46
CA ALA A 2 -27.03 -17.80 -23.82
C ALA A 2 -27.16 -17.68 -22.31
N GLN A 3 -27.12 -18.80 -21.61
CA GLN A 3 -27.19 -18.89 -20.16
C GLN A 3 -25.94 -18.22 -19.58
N ARG A 4 -26.17 -17.14 -18.84
CA ARG A 4 -25.16 -16.42 -18.08
C ARG A 4 -24.95 -17.24 -16.80
N GLU A 5 -23.98 -18.15 -16.83
CA GLU A 5 -23.59 -18.92 -15.64
C GLU A 5 -23.20 -17.95 -14.52
N SER A 6 -23.85 -18.13 -13.38
CA SER A 6 -23.65 -17.40 -12.14
C SER A 6 -22.21 -17.62 -11.66
N ARG A 7 -21.37 -16.59 -11.79
CA ARG A 7 -20.11 -16.53 -11.05
C ARG A 7 -20.46 -16.50 -9.58
N GLU A 8 -19.98 -17.49 -8.83
CA GLU A 8 -19.95 -17.47 -7.38
C GLU A 8 -19.06 -16.29 -6.95
N ASP A 9 -19.67 -15.13 -6.78
CA ASP A 9 -19.04 -13.88 -6.31
C ASP A 9 -18.74 -13.96 -4.79
N THR A 10 -18.12 -15.05 -4.34
CA THR A 10 -17.62 -15.17 -2.96
C THR A 10 -16.25 -14.53 -2.88
N ALA A 11 -16.22 -13.25 -2.53
CA ALA A 11 -15.01 -12.62 -2.03
C ALA A 11 -14.56 -13.37 -0.76
N TYR A 12 -13.37 -13.96 -0.80
CA TYR A 12 -12.74 -14.58 0.37
C TYR A 12 -11.53 -13.76 0.79
N VAL A 13 -11.19 -13.83 2.08
CA VAL A 13 -9.99 -13.22 2.65
C VAL A 13 -9.07 -14.34 3.09
N GLU A 14 -7.92 -14.45 2.46
CA GLU A 14 -6.84 -15.31 2.94
C GLU A 14 -6.08 -14.59 4.05
N VAL A 15 -5.99 -15.22 5.22
CA VAL A 15 -5.23 -14.70 6.36
C VAL A 15 -3.88 -15.42 6.39
N LEU A 16 -2.82 -14.67 6.11
CA LEU A 16 -1.45 -15.19 6.14
C LEU A 16 -0.98 -15.40 7.58
N ASP A 17 -0.17 -16.44 7.80
CA ASP A 17 0.48 -16.68 9.08
C ASP A 17 1.48 -15.56 9.40
N PRO A 18 1.26 -14.76 10.47
CA PRO A 18 2.14 -13.65 10.83
C PRO A 18 3.56 -14.11 11.24
N ASN A 19 3.74 -15.38 11.62
CA ASN A 19 5.02 -15.94 12.03
C ASN A 19 5.77 -16.66 10.91
N ARG A 20 5.18 -16.74 9.70
CA ARG A 20 5.84 -17.34 8.54
C ARG A 20 7.12 -16.56 8.22
N GLN A 21 8.26 -17.21 8.44
CA GLN A 21 9.55 -16.66 8.08
C GLN A 21 9.73 -16.67 6.56
N MET A 22 10.20 -15.56 6.03
CA MET A 22 10.61 -15.44 4.63
C MET A 22 12.12 -15.26 4.58
N SER A 23 12.79 -16.23 3.95
CA SER A 23 14.18 -16.08 3.51
C SER A 23 14.22 -15.35 2.17
N ASP A 24 15.38 -14.80 1.82
CA ASP A 24 15.56 -14.07 0.56
C ASP A 24 15.45 -15.02 -0.64
N GLU A 25 15.88 -16.28 -0.46
CA GLU A 25 15.74 -17.37 -1.44
C GLU A 25 14.28 -17.73 -1.69
N LEU A 26 13.49 -17.94 -0.63
CA LEU A 26 12.06 -18.25 -0.74
C LEU A 26 11.29 -17.07 -1.36
N PHE A 27 11.67 -15.84 -1.01
CA PHE A 27 11.08 -14.65 -1.62
C PHE A 27 11.36 -14.60 -3.13
N ALA A 28 12.60 -14.86 -3.56
CA ALA A 28 12.96 -14.89 -4.98
C ALA A 28 12.24 -16.01 -5.75
N GLU A 29 12.09 -17.18 -5.13
CA GLU A 29 11.33 -18.31 -5.68
C GLU A 29 9.85 -17.97 -5.88
N GLU A 30 9.20 -17.43 -4.84
CA GLU A 30 7.78 -17.06 -4.85
C GLU A 30 7.45 -15.90 -5.81
N MET A 31 8.44 -15.04 -6.07
CA MET A 31 8.38 -13.98 -7.09
C MET A 31 8.43 -14.53 -8.52
N GLY A 32 8.84 -15.78 -8.73
CA GLY A 32 8.76 -16.46 -10.03
C GLY A 32 9.50 -15.75 -11.17
N GLY A 33 10.58 -15.03 -10.86
CA GLY A 33 11.34 -14.23 -11.84
C GLY A 33 10.67 -12.92 -12.26
N ALA A 34 9.60 -12.49 -11.58
CA ALA A 34 9.01 -11.17 -11.81
C ALA A 34 10.02 -10.05 -11.50
N VAL A 35 10.11 -9.07 -12.39
CA VAL A 35 10.96 -7.90 -12.20
C VAL A 35 10.32 -7.00 -11.16
N ALA A 36 10.93 -6.88 -9.97
CA ALA A 36 10.40 -6.09 -8.86
C ALA A 36 10.15 -4.63 -9.27
N ALA A 37 9.02 -4.06 -8.84
CA ALA A 37 8.69 -2.68 -9.17
C ALA A 37 9.58 -1.64 -8.48
N LYS A 38 10.15 -2.00 -7.31
CA LYS A 38 11.05 -1.16 -6.52
C LYS A 38 12.01 -2.04 -5.72
N GLU A 39 13.27 -1.64 -5.69
CA GLU A 39 14.29 -2.21 -4.83
C GLU A 39 14.50 -1.32 -3.59
N PHE A 40 14.83 -1.95 -2.46
CA PHE A 40 15.10 -1.25 -1.20
C PHE A 40 16.55 -1.52 -0.78
N PRO A 41 17.26 -0.51 -0.22
CA PRO A 41 18.67 -0.65 0.17
C PRO A 41 18.86 -1.42 1.49
N PHE A 42 17.81 -2.05 2.00
CA PHE A 42 17.78 -2.79 3.26
C PHE A 42 16.98 -4.07 3.07
N ARG A 43 17.22 -5.04 3.95
CA ARG A 43 16.48 -6.30 3.96
C ARG A 43 15.04 -6.07 4.40
N LEU A 44 14.10 -6.66 3.66
CA LEU A 44 12.68 -6.57 3.97
C LEU A 44 12.29 -7.52 5.11
N ASP A 45 11.30 -7.13 5.90
CA ASP A 45 10.69 -8.02 6.88
C ASP A 45 9.81 -9.06 6.19
N SER A 46 9.56 -10.21 6.85
CA SER A 46 8.80 -11.29 6.24
C SER A 46 7.39 -10.90 5.82
N PHE A 47 6.69 -10.06 6.59
CA PHE A 47 5.37 -9.58 6.20
C PHE A 47 5.42 -8.63 4.98
N GLN A 48 6.50 -7.87 4.82
CA GLN A 48 6.69 -6.95 3.68
C GLN A 48 6.95 -7.76 2.41
N MET A 49 7.79 -8.80 2.49
CA MET A 49 8.03 -9.75 1.40
C MET A 49 6.74 -10.45 0.96
N GLN A 50 5.98 -10.98 1.93
CA GLN A 50 4.70 -11.63 1.65
C GLN A 50 3.71 -10.67 0.97
N ALA A 51 3.59 -9.44 1.47
CA ALA A 51 2.73 -8.43 0.86
C ALA A 51 3.14 -8.12 -0.59
N ILE A 52 4.45 -7.99 -0.86
CA ILE A 52 4.97 -7.75 -2.22
C ILE A 52 4.66 -8.91 -3.16
N ILE A 53 4.84 -10.16 -2.72
CA ILE A 53 4.51 -11.35 -3.53
C ILE A 53 3.04 -11.31 -3.96
N HIS A 54 2.13 -11.04 -3.03
CA HIS A 54 0.69 -10.98 -3.33
C HIS A 54 0.34 -9.81 -4.24
N LEU A 55 0.99 -8.65 -4.04
CA LEU A 55 0.84 -7.52 -4.96
C LEU A 55 1.27 -7.89 -6.39
N GLU A 56 2.41 -8.56 -6.57
CA GLU A 56 2.89 -9.00 -7.89
C GLU A 56 2.00 -10.07 -8.53
N ARG A 57 1.31 -10.88 -7.71
CA ARG A 57 0.24 -11.79 -8.15
C ARG A 57 -1.06 -11.08 -8.53
N ARG A 58 -1.13 -9.76 -8.35
CA ARG A 58 -2.31 -8.90 -8.54
C ARG A 58 -3.44 -9.16 -7.56
N ASP A 59 -3.10 -9.65 -6.37
CA ASP A 59 -4.04 -9.79 -5.27
C ASP A 59 -4.21 -8.47 -4.52
N ASN A 60 -5.35 -8.32 -3.86
CA ASN A 60 -5.59 -7.20 -2.94
C ASN A 60 -4.99 -7.55 -1.57
N VAL A 61 -4.19 -6.64 -1.01
CA VAL A 61 -3.50 -6.88 0.27
C VAL A 61 -3.98 -5.91 1.33
N LEU A 62 -4.33 -6.44 2.50
CA LEU A 62 -4.58 -5.66 3.72
C LEU A 62 -3.46 -5.95 4.73
N VAL A 63 -2.68 -4.92 5.08
CA VAL A 63 -1.58 -5.04 6.05
C VAL A 63 -1.98 -4.43 7.39
N SER A 64 -2.06 -5.25 8.43
CA SER A 64 -2.23 -4.82 9.81
C SER A 64 -0.95 -5.05 10.60
N ALA A 65 -0.30 -3.97 11.04
CA ALA A 65 0.92 -4.02 11.86
C ALA A 65 1.03 -2.76 12.72
N HIS A 66 1.85 -2.80 13.77
CA HIS A 66 2.07 -1.65 14.65
C HIS A 66 2.66 -0.42 13.92
N THR A 67 2.39 0.79 14.43
CA THR A 67 3.11 2.00 14.01
C THR A 67 4.61 1.77 14.19
N SER A 68 5.44 2.25 13.26
CA SER A 68 6.90 1.99 13.14
C SER A 68 7.33 0.64 12.53
N ALA A 69 6.42 -0.33 12.33
CA ALA A 69 6.78 -1.63 11.72
C ALA A 69 7.19 -1.59 10.23
N GLY A 70 7.28 -0.40 9.61
CA GLY A 70 7.68 -0.29 8.20
C GLY A 70 6.59 -0.56 7.17
N LYS A 71 5.30 -0.52 7.53
CA LYS A 71 4.16 -0.69 6.58
C LYS A 71 4.27 0.18 5.31
N THR A 72 4.91 1.34 5.41
CA THR A 72 5.17 2.26 4.29
C THR A 72 5.93 1.61 3.13
N VAL A 73 6.75 0.58 3.39
CA VAL A 73 7.45 -0.19 2.34
C VAL A 73 6.45 -0.78 1.34
N VAL A 74 5.36 -1.37 1.83
CA VAL A 74 4.32 -1.99 1.00
C VAL A 74 3.61 -0.91 0.17
N ALA A 75 3.30 0.23 0.78
CA ALA A 75 2.70 1.36 0.07
C ALA A 75 3.63 1.92 -1.03
N ASP A 76 4.91 2.10 -0.70
CA ASP A 76 5.94 2.55 -1.62
C ASP A 76 6.08 1.61 -2.83
N TYR A 77 6.01 0.30 -2.59
CA TYR A 77 6.03 -0.71 -3.64
C TYR A 77 4.78 -0.65 -4.53
N ALA A 78 3.59 -0.55 -3.92
CA ALA A 78 2.33 -0.43 -4.67
C ALA A 78 2.29 0.81 -5.57
N ILE A 79 2.85 1.94 -5.10
CA ILE A 79 3.01 3.16 -5.92
C ILE A 79 3.93 2.90 -7.12
N ALA A 80 5.07 2.25 -6.90
CA ALA A 80 5.99 1.90 -7.98
C ALA A 80 5.36 0.93 -8.99
N MET A 81 4.59 -0.06 -8.52
CA MET A 81 3.82 -0.96 -9.38
C MET A 81 2.77 -0.22 -10.20
N ALA A 82 2.09 0.76 -9.60
CA ALA A 82 1.12 1.59 -10.30
C ALA A 82 1.78 2.38 -11.43
N PHE A 83 2.99 2.92 -11.22
CA PHE A 83 3.77 3.56 -12.28
C PHE A 83 4.18 2.60 -13.38
N ARG A 84 4.69 1.41 -13.02
CA ARG A 84 5.04 0.37 -14.00
C ARG A 84 3.83 -0.06 -14.84
N SER A 85 2.65 -0.13 -14.22
CA SER A 85 1.42 -0.65 -14.83
C SER A 85 0.49 0.45 -15.38
N HIS A 86 0.96 1.70 -15.45
CA HIS A 86 0.17 2.86 -15.91
C HIS A 86 -1.19 3.00 -15.20
N SER A 87 -1.23 2.63 -13.93
CA SER A 87 -2.42 2.62 -13.10
C SER A 87 -2.36 3.74 -12.05
N ARG A 88 -3.52 4.07 -11.47
CA ARG A 88 -3.62 5.07 -10.39
C ARG A 88 -3.59 4.36 -9.04
N VAL A 89 -3.02 5.03 -8.05
CA VAL A 89 -2.95 4.55 -6.66
C VAL A 89 -3.57 5.59 -5.74
N ILE A 90 -4.33 5.12 -4.75
CA ILE A 90 -4.87 5.95 -3.67
C ILE A 90 -4.12 5.56 -2.40
N TYR A 91 -3.44 6.52 -1.80
CA TYR A 91 -2.76 6.34 -0.52
C TYR A 91 -3.46 7.18 0.54
N THR A 92 -3.95 6.51 1.59
CA THR A 92 -4.62 7.14 2.72
C THR A 92 -3.77 7.00 3.97
N PHE A 93 -3.71 8.07 4.76
CA PHE A 93 -3.02 8.09 6.04
C PHE A 93 -3.78 9.01 6.99
N PRO A 94 -3.72 8.77 8.31
CA PRO A 94 -4.37 9.67 9.25
C PRO A 94 -3.79 11.09 9.13
N PRO A 95 -4.60 12.15 9.32
CA PRO A 95 -4.10 13.50 9.24
C PRO A 95 -2.96 13.68 10.27
N PRO A 96 -1.85 14.33 9.87
CA PRO A 96 -0.79 14.62 10.81
C PRO A 96 -1.29 15.61 11.87
N PRO A 97 -0.69 15.64 13.07
CA PRO A 97 -0.95 16.69 14.03
C PRO A 97 -0.69 18.08 13.42
N PRO A 98 -1.38 19.13 13.92
CA PRO A 98 -1.11 20.50 13.50
C PRO A 98 0.38 20.83 13.61
N HIS A 99 0.89 21.62 12.65
CA HIS A 99 2.29 22.06 12.56
C HIS A 99 3.36 20.96 12.32
N THR A 100 2.98 19.78 11.84
CA THR A 100 3.95 18.74 11.44
C THR A 100 4.25 18.81 9.93
N SER A 101 5.50 19.11 9.56
CA SER A 101 5.92 19.28 8.14
C SER A 101 6.24 17.98 7.39
N PHE A 102 6.00 16.79 7.97
CA PHE A 102 6.32 15.54 7.26
C PHE A 102 5.24 15.25 6.21
N THR A 103 5.44 15.72 4.97
CA THR A 103 4.51 15.43 3.89
C THR A 103 5.08 14.32 3.00
N PHE A 104 4.27 13.27 2.84
CA PHE A 104 4.44 12.24 1.81
C PHE A 104 4.76 12.83 0.42
N THR A 105 4.24 14.03 0.15
CA THR A 105 4.54 14.81 -1.06
C THR A 105 6.03 15.03 -1.25
N ASP A 106 6.80 15.40 -0.22
CA ASP A 106 8.23 15.72 -0.36
C ASP A 106 9.06 14.52 -0.83
N ARG A 107 8.67 13.30 -0.44
CA ARG A 107 9.36 12.07 -0.86
C ARG A 107 9.19 11.79 -2.36
N TYR A 108 8.01 12.06 -2.90
CA TYR A 108 7.66 11.68 -4.27
C TYR A 108 7.71 12.85 -5.27
N ASN A 109 7.83 14.08 -4.78
CA ASN A 109 7.97 15.30 -5.58
C ASN A 109 9.34 15.39 -6.29
N GLN A 110 10.30 14.52 -5.97
CA GLN A 110 11.62 14.48 -6.62
C GLN A 110 11.63 13.74 -7.97
N SER A 111 10.51 13.14 -8.40
CA SER A 111 10.41 12.46 -9.70
C SER A 111 9.65 13.32 -10.72
N SER A 112 10.35 13.74 -11.78
CA SER A 112 9.82 14.60 -12.86
C SER A 112 8.73 13.95 -13.73
N ARG A 113 8.31 12.70 -13.44
CA ARG A 113 7.42 11.91 -14.32
C ARG A 113 6.04 11.60 -13.72
N ALA A 114 5.77 11.91 -12.45
CA ALA A 114 4.51 11.56 -11.80
C ALA A 114 3.77 12.81 -11.28
N ARG A 115 2.47 12.91 -11.61
CA ARG A 115 1.58 13.93 -11.04
C ARG A 115 0.89 13.34 -9.80
N PHE A 116 1.06 13.99 -8.66
CA PHE A 116 0.35 13.67 -7.43
C PHE A 116 -0.70 14.75 -7.14
N THR A 117 -1.86 14.33 -6.64
CA THR A 117 -2.92 15.24 -6.18
C THR A 117 -3.20 14.94 -4.72
N LYS A 118 -3.00 15.93 -3.86
CA LYS A 118 -3.35 15.85 -2.43
C LYS A 118 -4.79 16.34 -2.27
N ILE A 119 -5.63 15.51 -1.65
CA ILE A 119 -6.97 15.87 -1.20
C ILE A 119 -6.93 15.83 0.33
N SER A 120 -7.34 16.91 0.99
CA SER A 120 -7.39 17.01 2.44
C SER A 120 -8.71 17.62 2.87
N VAL A 121 -9.22 17.13 3.99
CA VAL A 121 -10.39 17.70 4.66
C VAL A 121 -9.85 18.46 5.86
N ASP A 122 -10.05 19.78 5.90
CA ASP A 122 -9.63 20.60 7.05
C ASP A 122 -10.47 20.25 8.28
N LEU A 123 -9.81 19.80 9.34
CA LEU A 123 -10.43 19.45 10.62
C LEU A 123 -10.76 20.68 11.47
N GLU A 124 -10.24 21.86 11.12
CA GLU A 124 -10.46 23.11 11.89
C GLU A 124 -11.93 23.56 11.91
N TYR A 125 -12.79 23.01 11.04
CA TYR A 125 -14.22 23.31 11.05
C TYR A 125 -15.05 22.52 12.08
N THR A 126 -14.55 21.40 12.60
CA THR A 126 -15.35 20.52 13.49
C THR A 126 -15.35 20.97 14.95
N THR A 127 -14.29 21.64 15.42
CA THR A 127 -14.18 22.05 16.84
C THR A 127 -14.96 23.32 17.15
N GLN A 128 -15.26 24.18 16.15
CA GLN A 128 -16.08 25.38 16.39
C GLN A 128 -17.59 25.13 16.39
N GLN A 129 -18.07 24.01 15.84
CA GLN A 129 -19.50 23.67 15.90
C GLN A 129 -19.91 22.96 17.21
N SER A 130 -18.99 22.31 17.92
CA SER A 130 -19.28 21.67 19.22
C SER A 130 -19.19 22.61 20.43
N LEU A 131 -18.72 23.85 20.23
CA LEU A 131 -18.68 24.88 21.28
C LEU A 131 -19.89 25.83 21.26
N ASN A 132 -20.81 25.65 20.31
CA ASN A 132 -22.02 26.47 20.16
C ASN A 132 -23.33 25.67 20.39
N THR A 133 -23.29 24.58 21.17
CA THR A 133 -24.48 23.86 21.65
C THR A 133 -24.39 23.68 23.16
#